data_AF-A0A966FQM4-F1
#
_entry.id   AF-A0A966FQM4-F1
#
_cell.length_a   1.000
_cell.length_b   1.000
_cell.length_c   1.000
_cell.angle_alpha   90.00
_cell.angle_beta   90.00
_cell.angle_gamma   90.00
#
_symmetry.space_group_name_H-M   'P 1'
#
loop_
_entity.id
_entity.type
_entity.pdbx_description
1 polymer ?
#
loop_
_entity_poly.entity_id
_entity_poly.type
_entity_poly.pdbx_seq_one_letter_code
_entity_poly.pdbx_strand_id
1 'polypeptide(L)'
;ARMPRVDRATVKSRAADLRAAVRTIRDQWLESLLNEEHAVLAEKDGSGYTPHFARVALPEKAAPGSIVNLTPTRIIEGMLA
;
A
#
# COMPACT_ATOMS: atom_id res chain seq x y z
N ALA A 1 17.18 1.27 33.74
CA ALA A 1 16.74 2.68 33.58
C ALA A 1 15.49 2.73 32.71
N ARG A 2 14.48 3.55 33.03
CA ARG A 2 13.33 3.77 32.14
C ARG A 2 13.70 4.83 31.10
N MET A 3 13.26 4.67 29.86
CA MET A 3 13.48 5.70 28.84
C MET A 3 12.89 7.03 29.32
N PRO A 4 13.67 8.13 29.24
CA PRO A 4 13.15 9.46 29.52
C PRO A 4 11.95 9.75 28.63
N ARG A 5 10.92 10.37 29.22
CA ARG A 5 9.78 10.82 28.42
C ARG A 5 10.23 11.97 27.52
N VAL A 6 9.82 11.89 26.26
CA VAL A 6 9.97 12.98 25.28
C VAL A 6 8.71 13.86 25.36
N ASP A 7 8.89 15.16 25.14
CA ASP A 7 7.77 16.09 25.07
C ASP A 7 6.72 15.70 24.01
N ARG A 8 5.44 15.95 24.31
CA ARG A 8 4.31 15.54 23.45
C ARG A 8 4.32 16.26 22.10
N ALA A 9 4.70 17.54 22.04
CA ALA A 9 4.77 18.27 20.78
C ALA A 9 5.88 17.71 19.89
N THR A 10 7.03 17.37 20.49
CA THR A 10 8.15 16.73 19.78
C THR A 10 7.75 15.37 19.18
N VAL A 11 7.03 14.54 19.94
CA VAL A 11 6.51 13.25 19.44
C VAL A 11 5.57 13.45 18.24
N LYS A 12 4.66 14.43 18.32
CA LYS A 12 3.72 14.74 17.23
C LYS A 12 4.44 15.21 15.97
N SER A 13 5.42 16.10 16.10
CA SER A 13 6.22 16.60 14.96
C SER A 13 6.91 15.44 14.26
N ARG A 14 7.68 14.63 15.00
CA ARG A 14 8.41 13.48 14.43
C ARG A 14 7.48 12.48 13.76
N ALA A 15 6.30 12.24 14.33
CA ALA A 15 5.32 11.35 13.73
C ALA A 15 4.72 11.93 12.43
N ALA A 16 4.59 13.26 12.32
CA ALA A 16 4.17 13.90 11.08
C ALA A 16 5.27 13.79 10.01
N ASP A 17 6.51 14.09 10.38
CA ASP A 17 7.68 14.02 9.49
C ASP A 17 7.88 12.59 8.96
N LEU A 18 7.82 11.60 9.84
CA LEU A 18 7.94 10.19 9.47
C LEU A 18 6.82 9.77 8.50
N ARG A 19 5.57 10.16 8.75
CA ARG A 19 4.46 9.83 7.84
C ARG A 19 4.63 10.52 6.48
N ALA A 20 5.19 11.73 6.44
CA ALA A 20 5.50 12.40 5.18
C ALA A 20 6.57 11.65 4.39
N ALA A 21 7.68 11.28 5.03
CA ALA A 21 8.75 10.50 4.39
C ALA A 21 8.24 9.13 3.89
N VAL A 22 7.43 8.43 4.70
CA VAL A 22 6.83 7.16 4.31
C VAL A 22 5.89 7.30 3.11
N ARG A 23 5.09 8.38 3.03
CA ARG A 23 4.24 8.63 1.85
C ARG A 23 5.08 8.74 0.58
N THR A 24 6.14 9.55 0.60
CA THR A 24 7.03 9.70 -0.56
C THR A 24 7.64 8.37 -1.02
N ILE A 25 8.15 7.57 -0.09
CA ILE A 25 8.75 6.26 -0.42
C ILE A 25 7.67 5.30 -0.96
N ARG A 26 6.48 5.29 -0.34
CA ARG A 26 5.38 4.44 -0.77
C ARG A 26 4.88 4.81 -2.16
N ASP A 27 4.75 6.10 -2.46
CA ASP A 27 4.24 6.58 -3.74
C ASP A 27 5.21 6.17 -4.87
N GLN A 28 6.51 6.41 -4.69
CA GLN A 28 7.55 5.98 -5.62
C GLN A 28 7.58 4.45 -5.82
N TRP A 29 7.39 3.70 -4.73
CA TRP A 29 7.32 2.24 -4.80
C TRP A 29 6.09 1.78 -5.59
N LEU A 30 4.90 2.33 -5.34
CA LEU A 30 3.69 1.98 -6.10
C LEU A 30 3.83 2.35 -7.57
N GLU A 31 4.42 3.50 -7.89
CA GLU A 31 4.70 3.91 -9.27
C GLU A 31 5.59 2.90 -10.00
N SER A 32 6.59 2.35 -9.30
CA SER A 32 7.49 1.33 -9.88
C SER A 32 6.79 0.02 -10.24
N LEU A 33 5.61 -0.25 -9.69
CA LEU A 33 4.83 -1.47 -9.95
C LEU A 33 3.84 -1.34 -11.12
N LEU A 34 3.73 -0.15 -11.71
CA LEU A 34 2.86 0.10 -12.86
C LEU A 34 3.40 -0.56 -14.12
N ASN A 35 2.50 -1.03 -14.97
CA ASN A 35 2.80 -1.68 -16.26
C ASN A 35 3.58 -3.00 -16.14
N GLU A 36 3.65 -3.58 -14.94
CA GLU A 36 4.18 -4.91 -14.68
C GLU A 36 3.05 -5.87 -14.31
N GLU A 37 3.12 -7.14 -14.73
CA GLU A 37 2.14 -8.15 -14.33
C GLU A 37 2.42 -8.65 -12.91
N HIS A 38 1.39 -8.64 -12.06
CA HIS A 38 1.46 -9.14 -10.69
C HIS A 38 0.43 -10.25 -10.46
N ALA A 39 0.83 -11.30 -9.75
CA ALA A 39 -0.11 -12.23 -9.14
C ALA A 39 -0.78 -11.55 -7.94
N VAL A 40 -2.11 -11.56 -7.87
CA VAL A 40 -2.87 -10.86 -6.84
C VAL A 40 -3.85 -11.82 -6.16
N LEU A 41 -3.73 -11.97 -4.86
CA LEU A 41 -4.70 -12.71 -4.05
C LEU A 41 -5.96 -11.86 -3.85
N ALA A 42 -7.11 -12.38 -4.29
CA ALA A 42 -8.37 -11.67 -4.22
C ALA A 42 -9.01 -11.70 -2.82
N GLU A 43 -9.35 -10.53 -2.29
CA GLU A 43 -10.09 -10.36 -1.03
C GLU A 43 -11.59 -10.15 -1.28
N LYS A 44 -12.38 -10.17 -0.21
CA LYS A 44 -13.85 -10.05 -0.29
C LYS A 44 -14.35 -8.63 -0.54
N ASP A 45 -13.51 -7.62 -0.39
CA ASP A 45 -13.88 -6.20 -0.42
C ASP A 45 -13.69 -5.53 -1.79
N GLY A 46 -13.43 -6.32 -2.84
CA GLY A 46 -13.13 -5.82 -4.19
C GLY A 46 -11.67 -5.37 -4.35
N SER A 47 -10.81 -5.61 -3.35
CA SER A 47 -9.37 -5.42 -3.44
C SER A 47 -8.62 -6.75 -3.34
N GLY A 48 -7.32 -6.71 -3.57
CA GLY A 48 -6.43 -7.83 -3.40
C GLY A 48 -5.01 -7.38 -3.05
N TYR A 49 -4.13 -8.34 -2.82
CA TYR A 49 -2.73 -8.09 -2.48
C TYR A 49 -1.79 -8.88 -3.38
N THR A 50 -0.73 -8.22 -3.83
CA THR A 50 0.44 -8.89 -4.42
C THR A 50 1.22 -9.66 -3.34
N PRO A 51 2.16 -10.56 -3.68
CA PRO A 51 2.99 -11.25 -2.70
C PRO A 51 3.81 -10.32 -1.79
N HIS A 52 4.11 -9.11 -2.27
CA HIS A 52 4.80 -8.05 -1.54
C HIS A 52 3.82 -7.05 -0.89
N PHE A 53 2.54 -7.40 -0.77
CA PHE A 53 1.49 -6.65 -0.08
C PHE A 53 1.14 -5.28 -0.68
N ALA A 54 1.45 -5.04 -1.96
CA ALA A 54 0.84 -3.90 -2.65
C ALA A 54 -0.66 -4.18 -2.81
N ARG A 55 -1.49 -3.22 -2.40
CA ARG A 55 -2.95 -3.34 -2.51
C ARG A 55 -3.39 -3.00 -3.92
N VAL A 56 -4.24 -3.83 -4.49
CA VAL A 56 -4.69 -3.75 -5.88
C VAL A 56 -6.22 -3.71 -5.90
N ALA A 57 -6.81 -2.80 -6.68
CA ALA A 57 -8.23 -2.83 -6.98
C ALA A 57 -8.51 -3.97 -7.96
N LEU A 58 -9.51 -4.79 -7.69
CA LEU A 58 -9.85 -5.94 -8.52
C LEU A 58 -10.99 -5.64 -9.47
N PRO A 59 -11.03 -6.31 -10.63
CA PRO A 59 -12.23 -6.35 -11.45
C PRO A 59 -13.35 -7.07 -10.67
N GLU A 60 -14.61 -6.64 -10.86
CA GLU A 60 -15.79 -7.12 -10.10
C GLU A 60 -15.98 -8.65 -10.07
N LYS A 61 -15.37 -9.37 -11.02
CA LYS A 61 -15.53 -10.83 -11.18
C LYS A 61 -14.45 -11.66 -10.48
N ALA A 62 -13.49 -11.04 -9.80
CA ALA A 62 -12.47 -11.78 -9.07
C ALA A 62 -13.07 -12.55 -7.88
N ALA A 63 -12.98 -13.87 -7.89
CA ALA A 63 -13.50 -14.70 -6.80
C ALA A 63 -12.58 -14.59 -5.57
N PRO A 64 -13.09 -14.30 -4.36
CA PRO A 64 -12.27 -14.23 -3.16
C PRO A 64 -11.48 -15.53 -2.91
N GLY A 65 -10.21 -15.40 -2.53
CA GLY A 65 -9.29 -16.53 -2.34
C GLY A 65 -8.64 -17.07 -3.62
N SER A 66 -9.01 -16.55 -4.79
CA SER A 66 -8.30 -16.86 -6.04
C SER A 66 -7.08 -15.98 -6.24
N ILE A 67 -6.11 -16.46 -7.04
CA ILE A 67 -5.01 -15.65 -7.53
C ILE A 67 -5.32 -15.24 -8.97
N VAL A 68 -5.30 -13.93 -9.23
CA VAL A 68 -5.49 -13.35 -10.57
C VAL A 68 -4.23 -12.60 -10.99
N ASN A 69 -3.85 -12.70 -12.25
CA ASN A 69 -2.77 -11.90 -12.81
C ASN A 69 -3.33 -10.58 -13.32
N LEU A 70 -2.75 -9.46 -12.88
CA LEU A 70 -3.18 -8.11 -13.25
C LEU A 70 -1.96 -7.24 -13.60
N THR A 71 -2.11 -6.42 -14.63
CA THR A 71 -1.16 -5.35 -14.97
C THR A 71 -1.79 -4.00 -14.66
N PRO A 72 -1.53 -3.42 -13.47
CA PRO A 72 -2.08 -2.12 -13.12
C PRO A 72 -1.43 -1.02 -13.97
N THR A 73 -2.22 -0.03 -14.35
CA THR A 73 -1.79 1.09 -15.20
C THR A 73 -1.88 2.43 -14.50
N ARG A 74 -2.51 2.47 -13.33
CA ARG A 74 -2.69 3.69 -12.52
C ARG A 74 -2.75 3.38 -11.03
N ILE A 75 -2.70 4.44 -10.23
CA ILE A 75 -2.90 4.38 -8.78
C ILE A 75 -4.16 5.18 -8.42
N ILE A 76 -5.08 4.58 -7.67
CA ILE A 76 -6.31 5.21 -7.17
C ILE A 76 -6.35 5.04 -5.65
N GLU A 77 -6.41 6.15 -4.92
CA GLU A 77 -6.50 6.15 -3.44
C GLU A 77 -5.42 5.27 -2.75
N GLY A 78 -4.22 5.20 -3.34
CA GLY A 78 -3.11 4.40 -2.82
C GLY A 78 -3.18 2.90 -3.10
N MET A 79 -4.02 2.49 -4.06
CA MET A 79 -4.12 1.14 -4.62
C MET A 79 -3.73 1.13 -6.10
N LEU A 80 -3.10 0.04 -6.55
CA LEU A 80 -2.85 -0.24 -7.97
C LEU A 80 -4.16 -0.59 -8.68
N ALA A 81 -4.40 -0.12 -9.91
CA ALA A 81 -5.64 -0.37 -10.65
C ALA A 81 -5.44 -0.41 -12.18
#